data_AF-A0AAU2S6A2-F1
#
_entry.id   AF-A0AAU2S6A2-F1
#
_cell.length_a   1.000
_cell.length_b   1.000
_cell.length_c   1.000
_cell.angle_alpha   90.00
_cell.angle_beta   90.00
_cell.angle_gamma   90.00
#
_symmetry.space_group_name_H-M   'P 1'
#
loop_
_entity.id
_entity.type
_entity.pdbx_description
1 polymer ?
#
loop_
_entity_poly.entity_id
_entity_poly.type
_entity_poly.pdbx_seq_one_letter_code
_entity_poly.pdbx_strand_id
1 'polypeptide(L)'
;MRKNRVITLLAASALLTGGSLTFGASSAAAAPDFTFEKCGVVSNGGFCIAVYTNGTYSGIAIWQADPLGEDPGDSMRAADYYGDGWGVNAILESPYRLASTDGHAAPYKTGWKSGDLTEGTSVRMRICMHQDLNSVCSPYYSGHA
;
A
#
# COMPACT_ATOMS: atom_id res chain seq x y z
N MET A 1 -5.82 27.03 -38.94
CA MET A 1 -5.59 26.71 -37.52
C MET A 1 -4.82 27.85 -36.85
N ARG A 2 -5.09 28.06 -35.57
CA ARG A 2 -4.81 29.27 -34.77
C ARG A 2 -3.33 29.36 -34.36
N LYS A 3 -2.85 30.61 -34.30
CA LYS A 3 -1.47 31.12 -34.14
C LYS A 3 -0.67 30.56 -32.95
N ASN A 4 0.64 30.40 -33.22
CA ASN A 4 1.83 30.50 -32.35
C ASN A 4 1.63 31.07 -30.95
N ARG A 5 2.34 30.47 -29.96
CA ARG A 5 3.26 31.19 -29.06
C ARG A 5 4.46 30.32 -28.66
N VAL A 6 5.61 30.69 -29.22
CA VAL A 6 6.94 30.48 -28.62
C VAL A 6 7.00 31.34 -27.36
N ILE A 7 7.45 30.78 -26.23
CA ILE A 7 7.96 31.58 -25.11
C ILE A 7 9.31 31.00 -24.69
N THR A 8 10.35 31.65 -25.21
CA THR A 8 11.70 31.70 -24.66
C THR A 8 11.64 32.38 -23.29
N LEU A 9 12.22 31.77 -22.25
CA LEU A 9 12.57 32.49 -21.02
C LEU A 9 14.08 32.51 -20.88
N LEU A 10 14.60 33.74 -20.93
CA LEU A 10 15.98 34.11 -20.80
C LEU A 10 16.54 33.76 -19.42
N ALA A 11 17.81 33.38 -19.40
CA ALA A 11 18.65 33.30 -18.23
C ALA A 11 18.77 34.66 -17.51
N ALA A 12 18.64 34.65 -16.19
CA ALA A 12 19.11 35.73 -15.33
C ALA A 12 20.30 35.22 -14.52
N SER A 13 21.50 35.70 -14.89
CA SER A 13 22.73 35.48 -14.14
C SER A 13 22.72 36.36 -12.89
N ALA A 14 22.51 35.77 -11.71
CA ALA A 14 22.80 36.41 -10.43
C ALA A 14 24.11 35.83 -9.88
N LEU A 15 25.17 36.65 -9.85
CA LEU A 15 26.42 36.39 -9.14
C LEU A 15 26.12 36.38 -7.64
N LEU A 16 26.11 35.19 -7.02
CA LEU A 16 26.18 35.03 -5.57
C LEU A 16 27.54 34.42 -5.20
N THR A 17 28.38 35.27 -4.65
CA THR A 17 29.64 34.94 -3.98
C THR A 17 29.37 34.18 -2.68
N GLY A 18 30.06 33.04 -2.51
CA GLY A 18 30.38 32.49 -1.20
C GLY A 18 29.38 31.49 -0.61
N GLY A 19 29.55 30.21 -0.95
CA GLY A 19 28.88 29.10 -0.28
C GLY A 19 28.95 27.85 -1.15
N SER A 20 29.99 27.05 -0.98
CA SER A 20 30.12 25.74 -1.61
C SER A 20 29.03 24.81 -1.09
N LEU A 21 27.82 24.88 -1.64
CA LEU A 21 26.81 23.85 -1.44
C LEU A 21 27.23 22.66 -2.31
N THR A 22 28.00 21.75 -1.72
CA THR A 22 28.12 20.39 -2.24
C THR A 22 26.73 19.75 -2.19
N PHE A 23 25.95 19.92 -3.25
CA PHE A 23 24.86 19.00 -3.55
C PHE A 23 25.52 17.65 -3.79
N GLY A 24 25.65 16.85 -2.74
CA GLY A 24 26.00 15.45 -2.88
C GLY A 24 24.98 14.85 -3.84
N ALA A 25 25.44 14.32 -4.97
CA ALA A 25 24.62 13.46 -5.78
C ALA A 25 24.29 12.25 -4.89
N SER A 26 23.13 12.27 -4.23
CA SER A 26 22.64 11.13 -3.48
C SER A 26 22.56 9.98 -4.48
N SER A 27 23.34 8.91 -4.24
CA SER A 27 23.19 7.66 -4.96
C SER A 27 21.70 7.29 -4.88
N ALA A 28 21.00 7.27 -6.01
CA ALA A 28 19.63 6.76 -6.02
C ALA A 28 19.70 5.30 -5.57
N ALA A 29 19.20 5.02 -4.35
CA ALA A 29 19.06 3.64 -3.90
C ALA A 29 18.13 2.93 -4.88
N ALA A 30 18.43 1.67 -5.20
CA ALA A 30 17.52 0.86 -6.00
C ALA A 30 16.16 0.82 -5.29
N ALA A 31 15.09 1.02 -6.06
CA ALA A 31 13.75 0.85 -5.52
C ALA A 31 13.61 -0.58 -4.97
N PRO A 32 12.96 -0.77 -3.82
CA PRO A 32 12.71 -2.10 -3.30
C PRO A 32 11.91 -2.94 -4.30
N ASP A 33 12.24 -4.23 -4.37
CA ASP A 33 11.43 -5.22 -5.08
C ASP A 33 10.29 -5.68 -4.18
N PHE A 34 9.06 -5.65 -4.70
CA PHE A 34 7.87 -6.07 -3.97
C PHE A 34 7.23 -7.27 -4.65
N THR A 35 7.06 -8.34 -3.89
CA THR A 35 6.34 -9.54 -4.33
C THR A 35 5.09 -9.74 -3.49
N PHE A 36 4.01 -10.20 -4.11
CA PHE A 36 2.70 -10.35 -3.49
C PHE A 36 2.19 -11.77 -3.68
N GLU A 37 1.73 -12.38 -2.59
CA GLU A 37 1.24 -13.76 -2.59
C GLU A 37 -0.12 -13.83 -1.92
N LYS A 38 -1.11 -14.41 -2.60
CA LYS A 38 -2.37 -14.75 -1.95
C LYS A 38 -2.12 -15.97 -1.07
N CYS A 39 -2.25 -15.81 0.25
CA CYS A 39 -2.23 -16.95 1.15
C CYS A 39 -3.56 -17.71 1.11
N GLY A 40 -3.53 -18.97 1.59
CA GLY A 40 -4.58 -19.97 1.35
C GLY A 40 -6.00 -19.44 1.56
N VAL A 41 -6.91 -19.87 0.67
CA VAL A 41 -8.34 -19.60 0.80
C VAL A 41 -8.92 -20.63 1.75
N VAL A 42 -9.57 -20.17 2.82
CA VAL A 42 -10.35 -21.03 3.71
C VAL A 42 -11.74 -21.25 3.11
N SER A 43 -12.38 -22.37 3.45
CA SER A 43 -13.65 -22.79 2.83
C SER A 43 -14.79 -21.80 3.00
N ASN A 44 -14.67 -20.88 3.96
CA ASN A 44 -15.64 -19.83 4.23
C ASN A 44 -15.37 -18.52 3.47
N GLY A 45 -14.53 -18.52 2.43
CA GLY A 45 -14.30 -17.31 1.63
C GLY A 45 -13.26 -16.34 2.19
N GLY A 46 -12.78 -16.55 3.41
CA GLY A 46 -11.65 -15.84 4.00
C GLY A 46 -10.34 -16.08 3.24
N PHE A 47 -9.47 -15.07 3.22
CA PHE A 47 -8.15 -15.18 2.61
C PHE A 47 -7.22 -14.08 3.11
N CYS A 48 -5.95 -14.19 2.76
CA CYS A 48 -4.99 -13.12 2.98
C CYS A 48 -4.10 -12.88 1.76
N ILE A 49 -3.40 -11.75 1.77
CA ILE A 49 -2.41 -11.40 0.77
C ILE A 49 -1.16 -10.94 1.52
N ALA A 50 -0.07 -11.69 1.40
CA ALA A 50 1.23 -11.35 1.94
C ALA A 50 2.01 -10.48 0.96
N VAL A 51 2.85 -9.60 1.49
CA VAL A 51 3.84 -8.84 0.73
C VAL A 51 5.23 -9.09 1.28
N TYR A 52 6.21 -9.21 0.38
CA TYR A 52 7.62 -9.32 0.72
C TYR A 52 8.41 -8.20 0.05
N THR A 53 9.25 -7.52 0.84
CA THR A 53 10.22 -6.52 0.37
C THR A 53 11.57 -7.21 0.20
N ASN A 54 12.09 -7.26 -1.03
CA ASN A 54 13.36 -7.92 -1.35
C ASN A 54 13.43 -9.38 -0.81
N GLY A 55 12.32 -10.11 -0.93
CA GLY A 55 12.19 -11.49 -0.44
C GLY A 55 12.00 -11.66 1.08
N THR A 56 11.99 -10.57 1.85
CA THR A 56 11.70 -10.58 3.29
C THR A 56 10.22 -10.31 3.54
N TYR A 57 9.57 -11.09 4.41
CA TYR A 57 8.16 -10.90 4.73
C TYR A 57 7.93 -9.54 5.40
N SER A 58 7.14 -8.69 4.75
CA SER A 58 6.96 -7.29 5.15
C SER A 58 5.60 -7.04 5.77
N GLY A 59 4.55 -7.67 5.25
CA GLY A 59 3.20 -7.34 5.67
C GLY A 59 2.14 -8.28 5.15
N ILE A 60 0.91 -8.05 5.60
CA ILE A 60 -0.25 -8.85 5.21
C ILE A 60 -1.53 -8.02 5.25
N ALA A 61 -2.39 -8.28 4.27
CA ALA A 61 -3.79 -7.88 4.26
C ALA A 61 -4.65 -9.12 4.51
N ILE A 62 -5.61 -9.04 5.42
CA ILE A 62 -6.47 -10.17 5.81
C ILE A 62 -7.92 -9.80 5.52
N TRP A 63 -8.64 -10.70 4.86
CA TRP A 63 -10.10 -10.72 4.74
C TRP A 63 -10.64 -11.86 5.60
N GLN A 64 -11.44 -11.49 6.61
CA GLN A 64 -12.10 -12.39 7.52
C GLN A 64 -13.58 -12.41 7.16
N ALA A 65 -14.01 -13.47 6.47
CA ALA A 65 -15.38 -13.67 6.03
C ALA A 65 -16.30 -13.99 7.22
N ASP A 66 -16.07 -15.12 7.90
CA ASP A 66 -16.77 -15.45 9.15
C ASP A 66 -16.07 -14.91 10.39
N PRO A 67 -16.79 -14.64 11.49
CA PRO A 67 -16.18 -14.43 12.79
C PRO A 67 -15.32 -15.63 13.23
N LEU A 68 -14.17 -15.35 13.85
CA LEU A 68 -13.29 -16.37 14.43
C LEU A 68 -12.83 -15.94 15.83
N GLY A 69 -13.39 -16.55 16.87
CA GLY A 69 -13.12 -16.13 18.25
C GLY A 69 -13.62 -14.70 18.48
N GLU A 70 -12.71 -13.79 18.81
CA GLU A 70 -13.00 -12.36 19.00
C GLU A 70 -12.85 -11.53 17.70
N ASP A 71 -12.32 -12.12 16.63
CA ASP A 71 -12.17 -11.44 15.35
C ASP A 71 -13.53 -11.40 14.63
N PRO A 72 -13.99 -10.21 14.18
CA PRO A 72 -15.29 -10.08 13.53
C PRO A 72 -15.28 -10.67 12.12
N GLY A 73 -16.43 -11.17 11.67
CA GLY A 73 -16.70 -11.48 10.28
C GLY A 73 -16.88 -10.22 9.44
N ASP A 74 -16.99 -10.41 8.13
CA ASP A 74 -17.04 -9.37 7.12
C ASP A 74 -16.09 -8.22 7.43
N SER A 75 -14.82 -8.57 7.68
CA SER A 75 -13.86 -7.59 8.17
C SER A 75 -12.50 -7.74 7.52
N MET A 76 -11.77 -6.63 7.51
CA MET A 76 -10.42 -6.62 6.98
C MET A 76 -9.45 -5.86 7.85
N ARG A 77 -8.16 -6.18 7.75
CA ARG A 77 -7.09 -5.44 8.43
C ARG A 77 -5.80 -5.51 7.64
N ALA A 78 -4.90 -4.59 7.95
CA ALA A 78 -3.52 -4.61 7.50
C ALA A 78 -2.58 -4.85 8.68
N ALA A 79 -1.45 -5.49 8.41
CA ALA A 79 -0.33 -5.52 9.33
C ALA A 79 0.96 -5.30 8.57
N ASP A 80 1.82 -4.50 9.18
CA ASP A 80 3.16 -4.18 8.74
C ASP A 80 4.13 -4.71 9.81
N TYR A 81 5.05 -5.57 9.39
CA TYR A 81 5.98 -6.29 10.25
C TYR A 81 7.43 -5.87 10.02
N TYR A 82 7.72 -5.11 8.97
CA TYR A 82 9.10 -4.86 8.54
C TYR A 82 9.39 -3.37 8.49
N GLY A 83 10.39 -2.94 9.27
CA GLY A 83 10.79 -1.54 9.36
C GLY A 83 11.61 -1.05 8.17
N ASP A 84 11.08 -1.18 6.95
CA ASP A 84 11.69 -0.71 5.71
C ASP A 84 11.29 0.72 5.32
N GLY A 85 10.47 1.36 6.16
CA GLY A 85 9.96 2.71 5.94
C GLY A 85 8.74 2.78 5.02
N TRP A 86 8.17 1.64 4.63
CA TRP A 86 6.91 1.57 3.88
C TRP A 86 5.77 1.16 4.80
N GLY A 87 4.59 1.76 4.59
CA GLY A 87 3.34 1.31 5.17
C GLY A 87 2.65 0.26 4.31
N VAL A 88 1.72 -0.47 4.93
CA VAL A 88 0.89 -1.51 4.33
C VAL A 88 -0.56 -1.07 4.35
N ASN A 89 -1.18 -1.07 3.18
CA ASN A 89 -2.58 -0.73 2.98
C ASN A 89 -3.36 -1.95 2.47
N ALA A 90 -4.37 -2.39 3.21
CA ALA A 90 -5.38 -3.34 2.74
C ALA A 90 -6.57 -2.55 2.18
N ILE A 91 -6.96 -2.85 0.94
CA ILE A 91 -8.03 -2.15 0.23
C ILE A 91 -9.06 -3.15 -0.27
N LEU A 92 -10.29 -3.02 0.22
CA LEU A 92 -11.46 -3.70 -0.32
C LEU A 92 -12.14 -2.79 -1.35
N GLU A 93 -12.46 -3.32 -2.53
CA GLU A 93 -13.02 -2.56 -3.64
C GLU A 93 -14.50 -2.17 -3.41
N SER A 94 -15.33 -3.14 -2.99
CA SER A 94 -16.77 -2.94 -2.82
C SER A 94 -17.32 -3.80 -1.67
N PRO A 95 -17.96 -3.20 -0.64
CA PRO A 95 -17.95 -1.76 -0.37
C PRO A 95 -16.51 -1.28 -0.11
N TYR A 96 -16.21 -0.03 -0.44
CA TYR A 96 -14.86 0.48 -0.26
C TYR A 96 -14.47 0.48 1.22
N ARG A 97 -13.34 -0.16 1.55
CA ARG A 97 -12.72 -0.09 2.88
C ARG A 97 -11.22 0.06 2.73
N LEU A 98 -10.63 0.79 3.67
CA LEU A 98 -9.17 0.98 3.78
C LEU A 98 -8.73 0.73 5.22
N ALA A 99 -7.78 -0.19 5.39
CA ALA A 99 -7.02 -0.38 6.61
C ALA A 99 -5.56 -0.06 6.28
N SER A 100 -5.00 0.92 6.98
CA SER A 100 -3.69 1.50 6.67
C SER A 100 -2.79 1.51 7.89
N THR A 101 -1.53 1.15 7.70
CA THR A 101 -0.48 1.30 8.71
C THR A 101 0.32 2.60 8.55
N ASP A 102 -0.03 3.45 7.60
CA ASP A 102 0.68 4.71 7.33
C ASP A 102 0.75 5.57 8.60
N GLY A 103 1.95 6.10 8.88
CA GLY A 103 2.22 6.91 10.08
C GLY A 103 2.50 6.11 11.36
N HIS A 104 2.49 4.77 11.29
CA HIS A 104 2.91 3.90 12.40
C HIS A 104 4.24 3.22 12.09
N ALA A 105 5.09 3.05 13.12
CA ALA A 105 6.32 2.28 12.98
C ALA A 105 6.02 0.77 13.03
N ALA A 106 6.66 0.00 12.17
CA ALA A 106 6.63 -1.45 12.24
C ALA A 106 7.32 -1.99 13.52
N PRO A 107 6.83 -3.07 14.14
CA PRO A 107 5.64 -3.82 13.76
C PRO A 107 4.34 -3.12 14.22
N TYR A 108 3.33 -3.08 13.35
CA TYR A 108 2.03 -2.52 13.64
C TYR A 108 0.90 -3.29 12.94
N LYS A 109 -0.24 -3.41 13.64
CA LYS A 109 -1.47 -4.03 13.15
C LYS A 109 -2.60 -3.04 13.29
N THR A 110 -3.38 -2.85 12.23
CA THR A 110 -4.60 -2.06 12.34
C THR A 110 -5.65 -2.80 13.17
N GLY A 111 -6.60 -2.06 13.72
CA GLY A 111 -7.88 -2.65 14.09
C GLY A 111 -8.63 -3.20 12.87
N TRP A 112 -9.65 -4.02 13.12
CA TRP A 112 -10.52 -4.55 12.07
C TRP A 112 -11.43 -3.46 11.48
N LYS A 113 -11.56 -3.46 10.15
CA LYS A 113 -12.51 -2.64 9.39
C LYS A 113 -13.68 -3.53 8.97
N SER A 114 -14.69 -3.56 9.83
CA SER A 114 -15.89 -4.39 9.67
C SER A 114 -16.99 -3.70 8.88
N GLY A 115 -17.98 -4.50 8.49
CA GLY A 115 -19.27 -4.04 7.99
C GLY A 115 -20.02 -5.22 7.39
N ASP A 116 -21.22 -5.47 7.84
CA ASP A 116 -21.94 -6.69 7.44
C ASP A 116 -22.23 -6.68 5.94
N LEU A 117 -22.00 -7.81 5.31
CA LEU A 117 -22.32 -8.08 3.92
C LEU A 117 -23.39 -9.17 3.85
N THR A 118 -24.08 -9.25 2.72
CA THR A 118 -24.94 -10.42 2.49
C THR A 118 -24.05 -11.64 2.24
N GLU A 119 -24.34 -12.75 2.90
CA GLU A 119 -23.64 -14.01 2.70
C GLU A 119 -23.49 -14.40 1.22
N GLY A 120 -22.31 -14.89 0.85
CA GLY A 120 -21.90 -15.20 -0.51
C GLY A 120 -21.57 -13.98 -1.38
N THR A 121 -21.63 -12.75 -0.85
CA THR A 121 -21.27 -11.54 -1.60
C THR A 121 -19.81 -11.63 -2.01
N SER A 122 -19.55 -11.59 -3.32
CA SER A 122 -18.18 -11.59 -3.83
C SER A 122 -17.45 -10.32 -3.43
N VAL A 123 -16.26 -10.49 -2.85
CA VAL A 123 -15.38 -9.40 -2.45
C VAL A 123 -14.08 -9.42 -3.24
N ARG A 124 -13.49 -8.25 -3.45
CA ARG A 124 -12.18 -8.08 -4.11
C ARG A 124 -11.30 -7.20 -3.25
N MET A 125 -10.19 -7.77 -2.79
CA MET A 125 -9.21 -7.08 -1.95
C MET A 125 -7.84 -7.07 -2.61
N ARG A 126 -7.06 -6.02 -2.36
CA ARG A 126 -5.62 -5.96 -2.68
C ARG A 126 -4.83 -5.42 -1.50
N ILE A 127 -3.53 -5.66 -1.54
CA ILE A 127 -2.56 -5.05 -0.63
C ILE A 127 -1.70 -4.07 -1.44
N CYS A 128 -1.35 -2.94 -0.83
CA CYS A 128 -0.42 -1.97 -1.40
C CYS A 128 0.65 -1.61 -0.37
N MET A 129 1.89 -1.55 -0.82
CA MET A 129 2.97 -0.87 -0.12
C MET A 129 2.88 0.62 -0.42
N HIS A 130 3.06 1.46 0.59
CA HIS A 130 2.95 2.91 0.46
C HIS A 130 4.08 3.64 1.19
N GLN A 131 4.68 4.63 0.54
CA GLN A 131 5.71 5.50 1.13
C GLN A 131 5.63 6.88 0.47
N ASP A 132 5.27 7.89 1.24
CA ASP A 132 5.06 9.27 0.78
C ASP A 132 4.07 9.39 -0.39
N LEU A 133 4.58 9.49 -1.62
CA LEU A 133 3.80 9.58 -2.86
C LEU A 133 3.90 8.30 -3.71
N ASN A 134 4.69 7.33 -3.26
CA ASN A 134 4.92 6.07 -3.95
C ASN A 134 3.93 5.03 -3.45
N SER A 135 3.36 4.26 -4.38
CA SER A 135 2.57 3.09 -4.05
C SER A 135 2.81 1.97 -5.05
N VAL A 136 2.96 0.76 -4.52
CA VAL A 136 3.07 -0.46 -5.32
C VAL A 136 2.03 -1.44 -4.81
N CYS A 137 1.13 -1.90 -5.68
CA CYS A 137 -0.02 -2.71 -5.30
C CYS A 137 0.02 -4.09 -5.95
N SER A 138 -0.52 -5.07 -5.23
CA SER A 138 -0.89 -6.35 -5.82
C SER A 138 -2.05 -6.18 -6.82
N PRO A 139 -2.28 -7.17 -7.70
CA PRO A 139 -3.59 -7.38 -8.31
C PRO A 139 -4.67 -7.53 -7.24
N TYR A 140 -5.94 -7.39 -7.65
CA TYR A 140 -7.06 -7.76 -6.79
C TYR A 140 -7.22 -9.28 -6.74
N TYR A 141 -7.44 -9.79 -5.54
CA TYR A 141 -7.80 -11.18 -5.29
C TYR A 141 -9.23 -11.26 -4.77
N SER A 142 -9.94 -12.31 -5.19
CA SER A 142 -11.35 -12.52 -4.83
C SER A 142 -11.51 -13.45 -3.63
N GLY A 143 -12.58 -13.19 -2.88
CA GLY A 143 -13.16 -14.07 -1.86
C GLY A 143 -14.67 -13.85 -1.82
N HIS A 144 -15.32 -14.22 -0.72
CA HIS A 144 -16.70 -13.86 -0.44
C HIS A 144 -16.87 -13.54 1.05
N ALA A 145 -17.91 -12.77 1.34
CA ALA A 145 -18.58 -12.78 2.64
C ALA A 145 -19.14 -14.18 2.85
#